data_AF-A0A7J8UR98-F1
#
_entry.id   AF-A0A7J8UR98-F1
#
_cell.length_a   1.000
_cell.length_b   1.000
_cell.length_c   1.000
_cell.angle_alpha   90.00
_cell.angle_beta   90.00
_cell.angle_gamma   90.00
#
_symmetry.space_group_name_H-M   'P 1'
#
loop_
_entity.id
_entity.type
_entity.pdbx_description
1 polymer ?
#
loop_
_entity_poly.entity_id
_entity_poly.type
_entity_poly.pdbx_seq_one_letter_code
_entity_poly.pdbx_strand_id
1 'polypeptide(L)' 'MLQESAQKLYLALCEVEGLTKDDHYIALRKILKHPTQMLIFFSLPSSVRLEW' A
#
# COMPACT_ATOMS: atom_id res chain seq x y z
N MET A 1 -9.22 11.75 11.88
CA MET A 1 -8.36 10.59 12.21
C MET A 1 -8.01 9.72 11.00
N LEU A 2 -8.92 9.42 10.07
CA LEU A 2 -8.64 8.62 8.86
C LEU A 2 -7.53 9.21 7.95
N GLN A 3 -7.40 10.54 7.92
CA GLN A 3 -6.46 11.26 7.05
C GLN A 3 -4.99 11.11 7.51
N GLU A 4 -4.72 11.11 8.82
CA GLU A 4 -3.40 10.78 9.38
C GLU A 4 -3.02 9.33 9.11
N SER A 5 -3.98 8.41 9.18
CA SER A 5 -3.77 7.00 8.87
C SER A 5 -3.40 6.81 7.40
N ALA A 6 -4.09 7.51 6.49
CA ALA A 6 -3.82 7.48 5.06
C ALA A 6 -2.45 8.06 4.70
N GLN A 7 -2.03 9.15 5.38
CA GLN A 7 -0.69 9.71 5.19
C GLN A 7 0.42 8.76 5.65
N LYS A 8 0.29 8.15 6.84
CA LYS A 8 1.25 7.16 7.34
C LYS A 8 1.34 5.95 6.41
N LEU A 9 0.21 5.50 5.88
CA LEU A 9 0.15 4.40 4.93
C LEU A 9 0.82 4.76 3.60
N TYR A 10 0.58 5.96 3.09
CA TYR A 10 1.21 6.45 1.86
C TYR A 10 2.73 6.53 2.01
N LEU A 11 3.22 7.04 3.15
CA LEU A 11 4.67 7.07 3.43
C LEU A 11 5.26 5.66 3.48
N ALA A 12 4.60 4.71 4.14
CA ALA A 12 5.05 3.31 4.17
C ALA A 12 5.06 2.64 2.79
N LEU A 13 4.13 3.02 1.89
CA LEU A 13 4.14 2.54 0.51
C LEU A 13 5.30 3.11 -0.30
N CYS A 14 5.67 4.39 -0.10
CA CYS A 14 6.81 5.01 -0.76
C CYS A 14 8.16 4.38 -0.41
N GLU A 15 8.25 3.69 0.73
CA GLU A 15 9.45 2.95 1.14
C GLU A 15 9.58 1.58 0.44
N VAL A 16 8.54 1.14 -0.28
CA VAL A 16 8.56 -0.13 -1.02
C VAL A 16 9.21 0.08 -2.37
N GLU A 17 10.40 -0.48 -2.55
CA GLU A 17 11.08 -0.48 -3.85
C GLU A 17 10.26 -1.19 -4.93
N GLY A 18 10.28 -0.62 -6.14
CA GLY A 18 9.65 -1.19 -7.33
C GLY A 18 8.22 -0.72 -7.60
N LEU A 19 7.53 -0.09 -6.63
CA LEU A 19 6.21 0.48 -6.85
C LEU A 19 6.28 1.82 -7.59
N THR A 20 5.40 1.99 -8.57
CA THR A 20 5.18 3.29 -9.21
C THR A 20 4.22 4.15 -8.39
N LYS A 21 4.14 5.44 -8.73
CA LYS A 21 3.20 6.36 -8.08
C LYS A 21 1.73 5.95 -8.26
N ASP A 22 1.40 5.32 -9.38
CA ASP A 22 0.05 4.82 -9.66
C ASP A 22 -0.25 3.57 -8.83
N ASP A 23 0.74 2.69 -8.66
CA ASP A 23 0.61 1.50 -7.79
C ASP A 23 0.38 1.91 -6.33
N HIS A 24 1.04 2.99 -5.86
CA HIS A 24 0.78 3.54 -4.52
C HIS A 24 -0.69 3.93 -4.35
N TYR A 25 -1.29 4.61 -5.33
CA TYR A 25 -2.70 5.02 -5.26
C TYR A 25 -3.65 3.81 -5.29
N ILE A 26 -3.36 2.82 -6.12
CA ILE A 26 -4.16 1.58 -6.21
C ILE A 26 -4.09 0.82 -4.89
N ALA A 27 -2.88 0.63 -4.34
CA ALA A 27 -2.66 -0.03 -3.06
C ALA A 27 -3.36 0.73 -1.91
N LEU A 28 -3.22 2.05 -1.85
CA LEU A 28 -3.89 2.88 -0.84
C LEU A 28 -5.41 2.70 -0.89
N ARG A 29 -6.00 2.70 -2.09
CA ARG A 29 -7.45 2.52 -2.27
C ARG A 29 -7.91 1.12 -1.86
N LYS A 30 -7.16 0.07 -2.20
CA LYS A 30 -7.47 -1.32 -1.84
C LYS A 30 -7.35 -1.54 -0.33
N ILE A 31 -6.27 -1.05 0.29
CA ILE A 31 -6.03 -1.15 1.74
C ILE A 31 -7.08 -0.36 2.52
N LEU A 32 -7.42 0.88 2.11
CA LEU A 32 -8.46 1.67 2.77
C LEU A 32 -9.84 1.02 2.67
N LYS A 33 -10.12 0.29 1.58
CA LYS A 33 -11.37 -0.47 1.40
C LYS A 33 -11.38 -1.77 2.22
N HIS A 34 -10.21 -2.39 2.41
CA HIS A 34 -10.04 -3.65 3.12
C HIS A 34 -8.78 -3.62 4.02
N PRO A 35 -8.86 -3.00 5.21
CA PRO A 35 -7.71 -2.74 6.07
C PRO A 35 -6.92 -4.01 6.43
N THR A 36 -7.61 -5.15 6.55
CA THR A 36 -7.00 -6.45 6.85
C THR A 36 -6.03 -6.93 5.76
N GLN A 37 -6.21 -6.47 4.52
CA GLN A 37 -5.30 -6.80 3.41
C GLN A 37 -3.95 -6.08 3.53
N MET A 38 -3.86 -5.01 4.32
CA MET A 38 -2.61 -4.27 4.56
C MET A 38 -1.48 -5.19 5.04
N LEU A 39 -1.78 -6.09 5.98
CA LEU A 39 -0.80 -7.04 6.52
C LEU A 39 -0.27 -7.98 5.44
N ILE A 40 -1.16 -8.44 4.54
CA ILE A 40 -0.77 -9.29 3.42
C ILE A 40 0.11 -8.50 2.44
N PHE A 41 -0.23 -7.24 2.13
CA PHE A 41 0.56 -6.37 1.24
C PHE A 41 2.00 -6.21 1.69
N PHE A 42 2.20 -5.84 2.95
CA PHE A 42 3.55 -5.64 3.47
C PHE A 42 4.31 -6.95 3.72
N SER A 43 3.62 -8.09 3.71
CA SER A 43 4.24 -9.42 3.85
C SER A 43 4.70 -10.03 2.52
N LEU A 44 4.18 -9.56 1.37
CA LEU A 44 4.52 -10.10 0.06
C LEU A 44 5.89 -9.59 -0.44
N PRO A 45 6.62 -10.35 -1.27
CA PRO A 45 7.79 -9.85 -1.99
C PRO A 45 7.41 -8.69 -2.93
N SER A 46 8.30 -7.73 -3.17
CA SER A 46 7.99 -6.56 -4.02
C SER A 46 7.57 -6.94 -5.43
N SER A 47 8.15 -8.01 -6.00
CA SER A 47 7.80 -8.54 -7.32
C SER A 47 6.32 -8.94 -7.44
N VAL A 48 5.73 -9.46 -6.36
CA VAL A 48 4.34 -9.93 -6.32
C VAL A 48 3.38 -8.78 -5.96
N ARG A 49 3.87 -7.72 -5.30
CA ARG A 49 3.06 -6.53 -4.98
C ARG A 49 2.63 -5.76 -6.24
N LEU A 50 3.37 -5.89 -7.34
CA LEU A 50 3.06 -5.24 -8.62
C LEU A 50 1.87 -5.88 -9.35
N GLU A 51 1.61 -7.16 -9.12
CA GLU A 51 0.49 -7.88 -9.74
C GLU A 51 -0.83 -7.69 -8.99
N TRP A 52 -0.77 -7.06 -7.81
CA TRP A 52 -1.91 -6.91 -6.92
C TRP A 52 -2.86 -5.80 -7.39
#